data_AF-A0A661D6E7-F1
#
_entry.id   AF-A0A661D6E7-F1
#
_cell.length_a   1.000
_cell.length_b   1.000
_cell.length_c   1.000
_cell.angle_alpha   90.00
_cell.angle_beta   90.00
_cell.angle_gamma   90.00
#
_symmetry.space_group_name_H-M   'P 1'
#
loop_
_entity.id
_entity.type
_entity.pdbx_description
1 polymer ?
#
loop_
_entity_poly.entity_id
_entity_poly.type
_entity_poly.pdbx_seq_one_letter_code
_entity_poly.pdbx_strand_id
1 'polypeptide(L)' 'MTIRGGETVRKILVLGAGMVAGPLIRYLLDHGYGLTVTSLALEDALKLVGDDPRGRALTLDLSDEAALSQLV' A
#
# COMPACT_ATOMS: atom_id res chain seq x y z
N MET A 1 16.34 16.46 -26.67
CA MET A 1 16.94 16.26 -25.34
C MET A 1 16.42 14.94 -24.80
N THR A 2 17.26 13.91 -24.82
CA THR A 2 16.94 12.52 -24.48
C THR A 2 17.37 12.23 -23.04
N ILE A 3 16.48 11.70 -22.19
CA ILE A 3 16.75 10.86 -21.01
C ILE A 3 15.51 9.95 -20.82
N ARG A 4 15.52 8.70 -21.30
CA ARG A 4 15.83 7.42 -20.62
C ARG A 4 14.69 6.86 -19.73
N GLY A 5 14.19 5.68 -20.12
CA GLY A 5 13.60 4.66 -19.24
C GLY A 5 12.19 4.94 -18.72
N GLY A 6 11.17 4.37 -19.37
CA GLY A 6 9.84 4.28 -18.77
C GLY A 6 9.86 3.28 -17.61
N GLU A 7 10.18 3.74 -16.40
CA GLU A 7 10.04 2.93 -15.19
C GLU A 7 8.59 3.03 -14.71
N THR A 8 7.79 2.01 -15.02
CA THR A 8 6.43 1.89 -14.48
C THR A 8 6.54 1.61 -12.98
N VAL A 9 6.36 2.66 -12.16
CA VAL A 9 6.22 2.52 -10.71
C VAL A 9 5.09 1.53 -10.45
N ARG A 10 5.43 0.33 -9.99
CA ARG A 10 4.42 -0.70 -9.70
C ARG A 10 3.68 -0.31 -8.44
N LYS A 11 2.37 -0.18 -8.57
CA LYS A 11 1.44 0.14 -7.48
C LYS A 11 0.92 -1.16 -6.88
N ILE A 12 1.09 -1.33 -5.58
CA ILE A 12 0.72 -2.55 -4.86
C ILE A 12 -0.38 -2.21 -3.85
N LEU A 13 -1.47 -2.98 -3.87
CA LEU A 13 -2.51 -2.95 -2.85
C LEU A 13 -2.26 -4.08 -1.86
N VAL A 14 -2.12 -3.75 -0.58
CA VAL A 14 -1.97 -4.72 0.51
C VAL A 14 -3.26 -4.72 1.33
N LEU A 15 -3.99 -5.82 1.27
CA LEU A 15 -5.22 -6.01 2.04
C LEU A 15 -4.88 -6.56 3.42
N GLY A 16 -4.95 -5.69 4.43
CA GLY A 16 -4.71 -6.04 5.84
C GLY A 16 -3.43 -5.44 6.43
N ALA A 17 -3.52 -5.06 7.70
CA ALA A 17 -2.44 -4.47 8.50
C ALA A 17 -2.11 -5.33 9.75
N GLY A 18 -2.06 -6.65 9.57
CA GLY A 18 -1.81 -7.60 10.66
C GLY A 18 -0.32 -7.85 10.97
N MET A 19 -0.06 -8.77 11.90
CA MET A 19 1.28 -9.11 12.42
C MET A 19 2.32 -9.48 11.35
N VAL A 20 1.88 -10.03 10.21
CA VAL A 20 2.77 -10.48 9.11
C VAL A 20 2.91 -9.41 8.02
N ALA A 21 2.03 -8.41 7.99
CA ALA A 21 2.05 -7.38 6.95
C ALA A 21 3.26 -6.45 7.08
N GLY A 22 3.75 -6.21 8.30
CA GLY A 22 4.88 -5.30 8.57
C GLY A 22 6.16 -5.63 7.79
N PRO A 23 6.72 -6.85 7.90
CA PRO A 23 7.91 -7.23 7.13
C PRO A 23 7.73 -7.11 5.60
N LEU A 24 6.55 -7.45 5.09
CA LEU A 24 6.23 -7.32 3.66
C LEU A 24 6.19 -5.87 3.22
N ILE A 25 5.46 -5.01 3.94
CA ILE A 25 5.34 -3.58 3.64
C ILE A 25 6.72 -2.92 3.67
N ARG A 26 7.52 -3.23 4.69
CA ARG A 26 8.88 -2.71 4.79
C ARG A 26 9.74 -3.12 3.59
N TYR A 27 9.70 -4.40 3.23
CA TYR A 27 10.42 -4.90 2.07
C TYR A 27 10.02 -4.16 0.79
N LEU A 28 8.72 -3.97 0.55
CA LEU A 28 8.22 -3.30 -0.65
C LEU A 28 8.63 -1.81 -0.70
N LEU A 29 8.53 -1.08 0.42
CA LEU A 29 8.97 0.32 0.51
C LEU A 29 10.49 0.45 0.28
N ASP A 30 11.29 -0.43 0.89
CA ASP A 30 12.74 -0.43 0.75
C ASP A 30 13.19 -0.70 -0.71
N HIS A 31 12.37 -1.40 -1.49
CA HIS A 31 12.62 -1.68 -2.92
C HIS A 31 12.00 -0.63 -3.88
N GLY A 32 11.44 0.45 -3.35
CA GLY A 32 10.95 1.56 -4.17
C GLY A 32 9.55 1.39 -4.75
N TYR A 33 8.78 0.42 -4.28
CA TYR A 33 7.40 0.24 -4.72
C TYR A 33 6.47 1.29 -4.11
N GLY A 34 5.47 1.72 -4.89
CA GLY A 34 4.35 2.51 -4.37
C GLY A 34 3.29 1.58 -3.81
N LEU A 35 2.79 1.88 -2.61
CA LEU A 35 1.86 0.97 -1.93
C LEU A 35 0.73 1.66 -1.19
N THR A 36 -0.41 0.98 -1.22
CA THR A 36 -1.62 1.31 -0.49
C THR A 36 -1.92 0.15 0.45
N VAL A 37 -1.91 0.40 1.76
CA VAL A 37 -2.20 -0.57 2.81
C VAL A 37 -3.60 -0.32 3.35
N THR A 38 -4.41 -1.37 3.44
CA THR A 38 -5.78 -1.28 3.94
C THR A 38 -5.95 -1.98 5.29
N SER A 39 -6.86 -1.47 6.12
CA SER A 39 -7.24 -2.10 7.40
C SER A 39 -8.64 -1.65 7.80
N LEU A 40 -9.31 -2.38 8.69
CA LEU A 40 -10.54 -1.88 9.35
C LEU A 40 -10.22 -0.72 10.29
N ALA A 41 -9.08 -0.79 10.99
CA ALA A 41 -8.54 0.27 11.84
C ALA A 41 -7.45 1.03 11.07
N LEU A 42 -7.72 2.31 10.72
CA LEU A 42 -6.83 3.13 9.91
C LEU A 42 -5.45 3.29 10.56
N GLU A 43 -5.41 3.43 11.88
CA GLU A 43 -4.20 3.58 12.68
C GLU A 43 -3.23 2.41 12.51
N ASP A 44 -3.73 1.19 12.27
CA ASP A 44 -2.87 0.03 12.08
C ASP A 44 -2.20 0.07 10.70
N ALA A 45 -2.93 0.47 9.66
CA ALA A 45 -2.34 0.69 8.34
C ALA A 45 -1.32 1.85 8.38
N LEU A 46 -1.64 2.95 9.07
CA LEU A 46 -0.74 4.10 9.25
C LEU A 46 0.56 3.72 9.96
N LYS A 47 0.49 2.92 11.04
CA LYS A 47 1.68 2.43 11.74
C LYS A 47 2.63 1.65 10.83
N LEU A 48 2.10 0.89 9.87
CA LEU A 48 2.92 0.06 8.98
C LEU A 48 3.54 0.85 7.83
N VAL A 49 2.85 1.86 7.28
CA VAL A 49 3.41 2.71 6.21
C VAL A 49 4.37 3.78 6.75
N GLY A 50 4.15 4.26 7.97
CA GLY A 50 4.94 5.32 8.57
C GLY A 50 4.93 6.61 7.74
N ASP A 51 6.07 7.29 7.70
CA ASP A 51 6.25 8.56 6.97
C ASP A 51 6.79 8.39 5.54
N ASP A 52 6.77 7.17 4.98
CA ASP A 52 7.28 6.95 3.62
C ASP A 52 6.35 7.62 2.58
N PRO A 53 6.85 8.53 1.73
CA PRO A 53 6.02 9.27 0.77
C PRO A 53 5.38 8.39 -0.31
N ARG A 54 5.83 7.14 -0.45
CA ARG A 54 5.29 6.15 -1.39
C ARG A 54 4.23 5.26 -0.74
N GLY A 55 4.08 5.32 0.58
CA GLY A 55 3.08 4.61 1.36
C GLY A 55 1.79 5.42 1.52
N ARG A 56 0.65 4.76 1.36
CA ARG A 56 -0.68 5.30 1.66
C ARG A 56 -1.44 4.30 2.52
N ALA A 57 -2.22 4.81 3.46
CA ALA A 57 -3.12 4.01 4.28
C ALA A 57 -4.57 4.38 3.97
N LEU A 58 -5.47 3.39 3.96
CA LEU A 58 -6.90 3.61 3.83
C LEU A 58 -7.69 2.62 4.68
N THR A 59 -8.88 3.03 5.12
CA THR A 59 -9.85 2.12 5.73
C THR A 59 -10.57 1.34 4.64
N LEU A 60 -10.65 0.02 4.76
CA LEU A 60 -11.45 -0.82 3.88
C LEU A 60 -12.09 -1.96 4.69
N ASP A 61 -13.41 -2.06 4.58
CA ASP A 61 -14.14 -3.26 4.95
C ASP A 61 -14.23 -4.17 3.71
N LEU A 62 -13.69 -5.38 3.80
CA LEU A 62 -13.69 -6.34 2.69
C LEU A 62 -15.08 -6.91 2.40
N SER A 63 -16.05 -6.73 3.30
CA SER A 63 -17.45 -7.07 3.04
C SER A 63 -18.17 -6.03 2.17
N ASP A 64 -17.61 -4.83 2.00
CA ASP A 64 -18.09 -3.83 1.05
C ASP A 64 -17.49 -4.11 -0.34
N GLU A 65 -18.18 -4.96 -1.10
CA GLU A 65 -17.78 -5.34 -2.46
C GLU A 65 -17.67 -4.13 -3.41
N ALA A 66 -18.50 -3.10 -3.21
CA ALA A 66 -18.46 -1.90 -4.03
C ALA A 66 -17.19 -1.10 -3.78
N ALA A 67 -16.82 -0.90 -2.51
CA ALA A 67 -15.57 -0.24 -2.14
C ALA A 67 -14.33 -1.04 -2.60
N LEU A 68 -14.33 -2.36 -2.43
CA LEU A 68 -13.24 -3.22 -2.89
C LEU A 68 -13.04 -3.14 -4.41
N SER A 69 -14.14 -3.14 -5.17
CA SER A 69 -14.12 -3.08 -6.64
C SER A 69 -13.53 -1.78 -7.20
N GLN A 70 -13.47 -0.70 -6.42
CA GLN A 70 -12.82 0.54 -6.85
C GLN A 70 -11.28 0.49 -6.74
N LEU A 71 -10.73 -0.53 -6.08
CA LEU A 71 -9.31 -0.63 -5.75
C LEU A 71 -8.56 -1.71 -6.54
N VAL A 72 -9.27 -2.61 -7.24
CA VAL A 72 -8.71 -3.78 -7.95
C VAL A 72 -8.94 -3.74 -9.45
#